data_AF-A0A2E4PI97-F1
#
_entry.id   AF-A0A2E4PI97-F1
#
_cell.length_a   1.000
_cell.length_b   1.000
_cell.length_c   1.000
_cell.angle_alpha   90.00
_cell.angle_beta   90.00
_cell.angle_gamma   90.00
#
_symmetry.space_group_name_H-M   'P 1'
#
loop_
_entity.id
_entity.type
_entity.pdbx_description
1 polymer ?
#
loop_
_entity_poly.entity_id
_entity_poly.type
_entity_poly.pdbx_seq_one_letter_code
_entity_poly.pdbx_strand_id
1 'polypeptide(L)'
;MLQEGHYKVLYDPQFSNYPKFEFEIKDQVVTEINGNPNQNFIIENLGENTFRFKPLSKPSGTLTEFQKKIITDGIPYYEITSCTKDTLSFVKRVNLHVISHSGKFVKLK
;
A
#
# COMPACT_ATOMS: atom_id res chain seq x y z
N MET A 1 -6.39 -5.49 -10.82
CA MET A 1 -5.93 -6.19 -9.60
C MET A 1 -4.42 -6.33 -9.65
N LEU A 2 -3.71 -6.15 -8.53
CA LEU A 2 -2.27 -6.42 -8.45
C LEU A 2 -2.05 -7.92 -8.69
N GLN A 3 -1.10 -8.27 -9.54
CA GLN A 3 -0.73 -9.66 -9.81
C GLN A 3 0.24 -10.15 -8.75
N GLU A 4 0.40 -11.46 -8.64
CA GLU A 4 1.49 -12.02 -7.84
C GLU A 4 2.85 -11.62 -8.39
N GLY A 5 3.84 -11.51 -7.51
CA GLY A 5 5.22 -11.20 -7.87
C GLY A 5 5.89 -10.22 -6.92
N HIS A 6 7.13 -9.84 -7.29
CA HIS A 6 7.93 -8.89 -6.52
C HIS A 6 7.79 -7.49 -7.08
N TYR A 7 7.55 -6.53 -6.20
CA TYR A 7 7.31 -5.15 -6.57
C TYR A 7 8.25 -4.22 -5.82
N LYS A 8 8.77 -3.22 -6.54
CA LYS A 8 9.37 -2.03 -5.93
C LYS A 8 8.44 -0.83 -6.07
N VAL A 9 8.50 0.06 -5.09
CA VAL A 9 7.82 1.35 -5.14
C VAL A 9 8.79 2.42 -5.64
N LEU A 10 8.40 3.11 -6.71
CA LEU A 10 9.05 4.33 -7.17
C LEU A 10 8.10 5.50 -6.95
N TYR A 11 8.38 6.33 -5.94
CA TYR A 11 7.58 7.52 -5.65
C TYR A 11 7.80 8.63 -6.67
N ASP A 12 6.80 9.48 -6.87
CA ASP A 12 6.96 10.71 -7.66
C ASP A 12 7.99 11.65 -7.01
N PRO A 13 8.66 12.55 -7.78
CA PRO A 13 9.78 13.36 -7.27
C PRO A 13 9.46 14.15 -6.00
N GLN A 14 8.24 14.67 -5.87
CA GLN A 14 7.80 15.43 -4.69
C GLN A 14 7.70 14.57 -3.41
N PHE A 15 7.72 13.25 -3.54
CA PHE A 15 7.72 12.28 -2.46
C PHE A 15 9.05 11.50 -2.39
N SER A 16 10.14 12.01 -2.95
CA SER A 16 11.45 11.34 -3.01
C SER A 16 12.03 10.97 -1.63
N ASN A 17 11.59 11.66 -0.58
CA ASN A 17 12.01 11.42 0.81
C ASN A 17 11.29 10.24 1.47
N TYR A 18 10.30 9.62 0.80
CA TYR A 18 9.63 8.43 1.31
C TYR A 18 10.59 7.22 1.31
N PRO A 19 10.48 6.33 2.30
CA PRO A 19 11.33 5.15 2.40
C PRO A 19 11.12 4.25 1.18
N LYS A 20 12.23 3.82 0.56
CA LYS A 20 12.19 2.85 -0.53
C LYS A 20 11.60 1.55 0.01
N PHE A 21 10.55 1.07 -0.65
CA PHE A 21 9.75 -0.06 -0.21
C PHE A 21 9.70 -1.11 -1.31
N GLU A 22 9.90 -2.36 -0.92
CA GLU A 22 9.74 -3.53 -1.78
C GLU A 22 8.87 -4.56 -1.08
N PHE A 23 8.03 -5.24 -1.85
CA PHE A 23 7.08 -6.20 -1.32
C PHE A 23 6.84 -7.34 -2.30
N GLU A 24 6.51 -8.50 -1.75
CA GLU A 24 6.05 -9.68 -2.49
C GLU A 24 4.54 -9.81 -2.33
N ILE A 25 3.86 -10.17 -3.41
CA ILE A 25 2.46 -10.60 -3.39
C ILE A 25 2.40 -12.09 -3.72
N LYS A 26 1.84 -12.87 -2.81
CA LYS A 26 1.61 -14.31 -2.98
C LYS A 26 0.31 -14.71 -2.28
N ASP A 27 -0.58 -15.41 -2.96
CA ASP A 27 -1.88 -15.85 -2.41
C ASP A 27 -2.70 -14.69 -1.81
N GLN A 28 -2.67 -13.51 -2.45
CA GLN A 28 -3.27 -12.25 -1.99
C GLN A 28 -2.68 -11.65 -0.69
N VAL A 29 -1.62 -12.25 -0.16
CA VAL A 29 -0.85 -11.73 0.97
C VAL A 29 0.27 -10.85 0.43
N VAL A 30 0.42 -9.68 1.04
CA VAL A 30 1.51 -8.74 0.80
C VAL A 30 2.49 -8.83 1.96
N THR A 31 3.73 -9.15 1.64
CA THR A 31 4.84 -9.23 2.60
C THR A 31 5.90 -8.21 2.23
N GLU A 32 6.24 -7.32 3.15
CA GLU A 32 7.33 -6.36 2.97
C GLU A 32 8.69 -7.07 3.02
N ILE A 33 9.55 -6.80 2.03
CA ILE A 33 10.86 -7.46 1.88
C ILE A 33 11.96 -6.68 2.61
N ASN A 34 11.93 -5.35 2.54
CA ASN A 34 13.01 -4.47 3.03
C ASN A 34 12.68 -3.74 4.33
N GLY A 35 11.64 -4.17 5.05
CA GLY A 35 11.19 -3.58 6.31
C GLY A 35 11.00 -4.61 7.41
N ASN A 36 9.94 -4.46 8.21
CA ASN A 36 9.73 -5.32 9.37
C ASN A 36 9.15 -6.68 8.92
N PRO A 37 9.92 -7.79 8.96
CA PRO A 37 9.58 -9.06 8.30
C PRO A 37 8.32 -9.75 8.85
N ASN A 38 7.75 -9.24 9.94
CA ASN A 38 6.57 -9.79 10.60
C ASN A 38 5.26 -9.07 10.20
N GLN A 39 5.29 -8.11 9.28
CA GLN A 39 4.10 -7.35 8.92
C GLN A 39 3.53 -7.82 7.57
N ASN A 40 2.58 -8.75 7.66
CA ASN A 40 1.82 -9.24 6.51
C ASN A 40 0.47 -8.52 6.39
N PHE A 41 0.08 -8.23 5.16
CA PHE A 41 -1.20 -7.60 4.83
C PHE A 41 -1.98 -8.46 3.85
N ILE A 42 -3.31 -8.33 3.85
CA ILE A 42 -4.15 -8.78 2.74
C ILE A 42 -4.55 -7.60 1.86
N ILE A 43 -4.72 -7.86 0.57
CA ILE A 43 -5.28 -6.89 -0.35
C ILE A 43 -6.80 -6.93 -0.24
N GLU A 44 -7.41 -5.82 0.17
CA GLU A 44 -8.86 -5.64 0.15
C GLU A 44 -9.24 -4.72 -1.01
N ASN A 45 -9.97 -5.26 -1.98
CA ASN A 45 -10.49 -4.48 -3.12
C ASN A 45 -11.70 -3.65 -2.66
N LEU A 46 -11.70 -2.36 -3.02
CA LEU A 46 -12.75 -1.40 -2.66
C LEU A 46 -13.57 -0.94 -3.88
N GLY A 47 -13.14 -1.32 -5.09
CA GLY A 47 -13.76 -0.95 -6.36
C GLY A 47 -12.91 -1.44 -7.54
N GLU A 48 -13.23 -1.00 -8.75
CA GLU A 48 -12.56 -1.47 -9.98
C GLU A 48 -11.05 -1.17 -10.01
N ASN A 49 -10.65 0.00 -9.52
CA ASN A 49 -9.26 0.47 -9.50
C ASN A 49 -8.76 0.86 -8.11
N THR A 50 -9.53 0.61 -7.05
CA THR A 50 -9.18 0.99 -5.68
C THR A 50 -9.02 -0.23 -4.78
N PHE A 51 -8.00 -0.19 -3.93
CA PHE A 51 -7.73 -1.24 -2.95
C PHE A 51 -7.03 -0.68 -1.71
N ARG A 52 -6.99 -1.45 -0.63
CA ARG A 52 -6.17 -1.14 0.54
C ARG A 52 -5.43 -2.35 1.06
N PHE A 53 -4.31 -2.12 1.74
CA PHE A 53 -3.63 -3.15 2.50
C PHE A 53 -4.21 -3.20 3.90
N LYS A 54 -4.82 -4.32 4.25
CA LYS A 54 -5.40 -4.57 5.56
C LYS A 54 -4.46 -5.49 6.35
N PRO A 55 -4.04 -5.11 7.57
CA PRO A 55 -3.21 -5.99 8.41
C PRO A 55 -3.89 -7.34 8.64
N LEU A 56 -3.13 -8.44 8.57
CA LEU A 56 -3.63 -9.80 8.80
C LEU A 56 -4.04 -10.05 10.26
N SER A 57 -3.41 -9.37 11.21
CA SER A 57 -3.78 -9.41 12.63
C SER A 57 -4.40 -8.07 13.06
N LYS A 58 -5.48 -8.15 13.84
CA LYS A 58 -5.94 -6.98 14.61
C LYS A 58 -4.84 -6.64 15.61
N PRO A 59 -4.52 -5.36 15.83
CA PRO A 59 -3.66 -5.00 16.94
C PRO A 59 -4.31 -5.51 18.24
N SER A 60 -3.71 -6.52 18.86
CA SER A 60 -4.15 -7.07 20.13
C SER A 60 -3.58 -6.20 21.25
N GLY A 61 -4.39 -5.29 21.81
CA GLY A 61 -3.99 -4.43 22.92
C GLY A 61 -4.72 -3.09 22.95
N THR A 62 -4.43 -2.28 23.97
CA THR A 62 -4.85 -0.87 24.05
C THR A 62 -4.31 -0.13 22.83
N LEU A 63 -5.19 0.54 22.09
CA LEU A 63 -4.79 1.30 20.90
C LEU A 63 -3.78 2.37 21.29
N THR A 64 -2.59 2.31 20.69
CA THR A 64 -1.59 3.39 20.77
C THR A 64 -2.14 4.67 20.15
N GLU A 65 -1.64 5.84 20.55
CA GLU A 65 -2.04 7.13 19.96
C GLU A 65 -1.90 7.15 18.43
N PHE A 66 -0.90 6.46 17.89
CA PHE A 66 -0.71 6.27 16.45
C PHE A 66 -1.85 5.46 15.81
N GLN A 67 -2.29 4.37 16.46
CA GLN A 67 -3.42 3.56 16.00
C GLN A 67 -4.76 4.30 16.11
N LYS A 68 -4.94 5.11 17.16
CA LYS A 68 -6.11 5.99 17.26
C LYS A 68 -6.13 6.97 16.10
N LYS A 69 -5.00 7.61 15.79
CA LYS A 69 -4.86 8.55 14.67
C LYS A 69 -5.16 7.92 13.30
N ILE A 70 -4.76 6.67 13.08
CA ILE A 70 -5.15 5.90 11.89
C ILE A 70 -6.66 5.66 11.82
N ILE A 71 -7.35 5.49 12.96
CA ILE A 71 -8.82 5.33 12.99
C ILE A 71 -9.52 6.69 12.73
N THR A 72 -9.00 7.79 13.27
CA THR A 72 -9.61 9.13 13.11
C THR A 72 -9.38 9.76 11.74
N ASP A 73 -8.23 9.52 11.10
CA ASP A 73 -7.88 10.14 9.80
C ASP A 73 -8.52 9.43 8.59
N GLY A 74 -9.28 8.35 8.84
CA GLY A 74 -9.93 7.51 7.83
C GLY A 74 -9.12 6.25 7.48
N ILE A 75 -9.64 5.40 6.60
CA ILE A 75 -8.94 4.18 6.17
C ILE A 75 -8.27 4.45 4.82
N PRO A 76 -6.94 4.65 4.78
CA PRO A 76 -6.26 5.02 3.55
C PRO A 76 -6.38 3.92 2.50
N TYR A 77 -6.44 4.33 1.24
CA TYR A 77 -6.56 3.44 0.10
C TYR A 77 -5.67 3.90 -1.06
N TYR A 78 -5.34 2.94 -1.91
CA TYR A 78 -4.64 3.16 -3.16
C TYR A 78 -5.65 3.20 -4.30
N GLU A 79 -5.48 4.15 -5.20
CA GLU A 79 -6.20 4.30 -6.45
C GLU A 79 -5.21 4.08 -7.60
N ILE A 80 -5.44 3.08 -8.44
CA ILE A 80 -4.65 2.84 -9.65
C ILE A 80 -5.12 3.80 -10.74
N THR A 81 -4.20 4.64 -11.22
CA THR A 81 -4.48 5.66 -12.23
C THR A 81 -4.06 5.23 -13.63
N SER A 82 -3.11 4.31 -13.74
CA SER A 82 -2.72 3.70 -15.02
C SER A 82 -2.10 2.33 -14.82
N CYS A 83 -2.31 1.45 -15.79
CA CYS A 83 -1.75 0.11 -15.83
C CYS A 83 -1.00 -0.09 -17.16
N THR A 84 0.27 -0.44 -17.06
CA THR A 84 1.10 -0.93 -18.16
C THR A 84 1.64 -2.31 -17.76
N LYS A 85 2.18 -3.07 -18.72
CA LYS A 85 2.54 -4.49 -18.55
C LYS A 85 3.18 -4.83 -17.18
N ASP A 86 4.21 -4.08 -16.80
CA ASP A 86 5.00 -4.34 -15.58
C ASP A 86 4.92 -3.18 -14.57
N THR A 87 4.04 -2.20 -14.79
CA THR A 87 4.01 -0.98 -13.96
C THR A 87 2.60 -0.45 -13.75
N LEU A 88 2.27 -0.21 -12.49
CA LEU A 88 1.00 0.34 -12.04
C LEU A 88 1.26 1.69 -11.38
N SER A 89 0.72 2.77 -11.93
CA SER A 89 0.77 4.07 -11.27
C SER A 89 -0.35 4.16 -10.24
N PHE A 90 -0.04 4.70 -9.06
CA PHE A 90 -0.97 4.79 -7.96
C PHE A 90 -0.98 6.18 -7.31
N VAL A 91 -2.11 6.50 -6.71
CA VAL A 91 -2.26 7.58 -5.72
C VAL A 91 -2.76 6.96 -4.43
N LYS A 92 -2.04 7.19 -3.33
CA LYS A 92 -2.49 6.81 -1.99
C LYS A 92 -3.19 7.99 -1.34
N ARG A 93 -4.44 7.79 -0.95
CA ARG A 93 -5.30 8.79 -0.33
C ARG A 93 -5.56 8.42 1.13
N VAL A 94 -5.61 9.41 2.02
CA VAL A 94 -6.10 9.22 3.40
C VAL A 94 -7.61 9.38 3.46
N ASN A 95 -8.17 10.24 2.59
CA ASN A 95 -9.60 10.38 2.32
C ASN A 95 -9.80 10.92 0.89
N LEU A 96 -11.04 11.17 0.48
CA LEU A 96 -11.36 11.66 -0.88
C LEU A 96 -10.61 12.96 -1.26
N HIS A 97 -10.35 13.85 -0.31
CA HIS A 97 -9.79 15.18 -0.56
C HIS A 97 -8.28 15.27 -0.33
N VAL A 98 -7.67 14.28 0.32
CA VAL A 98 -6.28 14.37 0.77
C VAL A 98 -5.45 13.21 0.24
N ILE A 99 -4.43 13.55 -0.55
CA ILE A 99 -3.41 12.64 -1.06
C ILE A 99 -2.28 12.55 -0.03
N SER A 100 -1.89 11.34 0.33
CA SER A 100 -0.68 11.09 1.13
C SER A 100 0.55 11.11 0.25
N HIS A 101 0.57 10.29 -0.80
CA HIS A 101 1.67 10.19 -1.74
C HIS A 101 1.23 9.47 -3.01
N SER A 102 2.05 9.52 -4.05
CA SER A 102 1.84 8.83 -5.31
C SER A 102 3.14 8.29 -5.87
N GLY A 103 3.01 7.38 -6.85
CA GLY A 103 4.15 6.78 -7.50
C GLY A 103 3.75 5.59 -8.36
N LYS A 104 4.66 4.64 -8.46
CA LYS A 104 4.54 3.46 -9.32
C LYS A 104 4.92 2.20 -8.55
N PHE A 105 4.09 1.17 -8.64
CA PHE A 105 4.47 -0.20 -8.35
C PHE A 105 5.09 -0.79 -9.62
N VAL A 106 6.37 -1.12 -9.58
CA VAL A 106 7.08 -1.73 -10.71
C VAL A 106 7.36 -3.20 -10.37
N LYS A 107 6.81 -4.11 -11.17
CA LYS A 107 7.07 -5.55 -11.04
C LYS A 107 8.51 -5.85 -11.47
N LEU A 108 9.29 -6.50 -10.61
CA LEU A 108 10.71 -6.73 -10.82
C LEU A 108 11.03 -8.01 -11.58
N LYS A 109 10.20 -9.06 -11.41
CA LYS A 109 10.11 -10.30 -12.18
C LYS A 109 8.92 -11.10 -11.65
#